data_AF-A0A7C2NNX5-F1
#
_entry.id   AF-A0A7C2NNX5-F1
#
_cell.length_a   1.000
_cell.length_b   1.000
_cell.length_c   1.000
_cell.angle_alpha   90.00
_cell.angle_beta   90.00
_cell.angle_gamma   90.00
#
_symmetry.space_group_name_H-M   'P 1'
#
loop_
_entity.id
_entity.type
_entity.pdbx_description
1 polymer ?
#
loop_
_entity_poly.entity_id
_entity_poly.type
_entity_poly.pdbx_seq_one_letter_code
_entity_poly.pdbx_strand_id
1 'polypeptide(L)'
;MLDTPSFISKNYFLKSRFLKVAQKVRAEDFSTIFKKCLMLFTSIETEKLKMRNRIVRSATAESMATKEGFVTDELIELYKKLAEGGAGTIITGYMFVSEDGRASYRMTGISDEKHVNGLRRLVGEVKRVDDVVFIAQIAHAGRQTILGNAIAPSAVKDPYTGVEPREMTKEDIERVIDAFACCL
;
A
#
# COMPACT_ATOMS: atom_id res chain seq x y z
N MET A 1 11.49 49.35 48.13
CA MET A 1 10.46 49.42 47.07
C MET A 1 10.85 48.37 46.03
N LEU A 2 10.15 47.22 46.06
CA LEU A 2 10.12 46.10 45.10
C LEU A 2 11.45 45.33 44.94
N ASP A 3 11.73 44.23 45.65
CA ASP A 3 11.10 42.89 45.63
C ASP A 3 10.72 42.38 44.23
N THR A 4 11.58 41.52 43.64
CA THR A 4 11.17 40.57 42.59
C THR A 4 11.95 39.23 42.68
N PRO A 5 11.41 38.22 43.38
CA PRO A 5 11.88 36.83 43.35
C PRO A 5 11.26 36.04 42.18
N SER A 6 11.40 36.50 40.93
CA SER A 6 10.63 35.94 39.79
C SER A 6 11.44 35.22 38.70
N PHE A 7 12.77 35.15 38.78
CA PHE A 7 13.58 34.54 37.71
C PHE A 7 14.17 33.15 38.03
N ILE A 8 14.29 32.78 39.32
CA ILE A 8 14.85 31.48 39.71
C ILE A 8 13.79 30.36 39.75
N SER A 9 12.49 30.70 39.88
CA SER A 9 11.41 29.71 40.03
C SER A 9 10.92 29.09 38.72
N LYS A 10 11.09 29.75 37.57
CA LYS A 10 10.61 29.24 36.26
C LYS A 10 11.51 28.14 35.67
N ASN A 11 12.81 28.13 35.99
CA ASN A 11 13.74 27.11 35.49
C ASN A 11 13.71 25.79 36.28
N TYR A 12 13.32 25.80 37.55
CA TYR A 12 13.10 24.57 38.34
C TYR A 12 11.80 23.85 37.96
N PHE A 13 10.76 24.59 37.55
CA PHE A 13 9.47 24.01 37.17
C PHE A 13 9.52 23.31 35.81
N LEU A 14 10.29 23.82 34.85
CA LEU A 14 10.45 23.19 33.53
C LEU A 14 11.42 21.99 33.55
N LYS A 15 12.51 22.04 34.33
CA LYS A 15 13.37 20.86 34.55
C LYS A 15 12.63 19.72 35.25
N SER A 16 11.77 20.02 36.23
CA SER A 16 11.02 18.98 36.94
C SER A 16 9.88 18.36 36.10
N ARG A 17 9.27 19.11 35.17
CA ARG A 17 8.28 18.55 34.23
C ARG A 17 8.94 17.72 33.11
N PHE A 18 10.10 18.13 32.59
CA PHE A 18 10.85 17.30 31.64
C PHE A 18 11.45 16.05 32.28
N LEU A 19 11.97 16.14 33.51
CA LEU A 19 12.39 14.95 34.25
C LEU A 19 11.22 14.04 34.58
N LYS A 20 10.03 14.55 34.89
CA LYS A 20 8.85 13.70 35.16
C LYS A 20 8.24 13.04 33.92
N VAL A 21 8.44 13.60 32.73
CA VAL A 21 8.07 12.93 31.46
C VAL A 21 9.12 11.89 31.08
N ALA A 22 10.41 12.19 31.29
CA ALA A 22 11.51 11.24 31.04
C ALA A 22 11.58 10.09 32.07
N GLN A 23 11.19 10.32 33.33
CA GLN A 23 11.21 9.32 34.41
C GLN A 23 9.95 8.45 34.47
N LYS A 24 8.96 8.65 33.59
CA LYS A 24 7.72 7.85 33.55
C LYS A 24 7.72 6.75 32.49
N VAL A 25 8.82 6.56 31.76
CA VAL A 25 9.09 5.35 31.01
C VAL A 25 10.02 4.51 31.90
N ARG A 26 9.49 3.48 32.56
CA ARG A 26 10.33 2.62 33.40
C ARG A 26 11.37 1.93 32.51
N ALA A 27 12.53 1.55 33.04
CA ALA A 27 13.52 0.78 32.28
C ALA A 27 12.92 -0.52 31.67
N GLU A 28 11.90 -1.08 32.32
CA GLU A 28 11.08 -2.19 31.81
C GLU A 28 10.29 -1.83 30.53
N ASP A 29 9.80 -0.60 30.41
CA ASP A 29 9.14 -0.09 29.21
C ASP A 29 10.14 0.09 28.07
N PHE A 30 11.36 0.60 28.33
CA PHE A 30 12.38 0.75 27.29
C PHE A 30 12.87 -0.59 26.74
N SER A 31 13.13 -1.56 27.61
CA SER A 31 13.49 -2.93 27.19
C SER A 31 12.38 -3.58 26.38
N THR A 32 11.12 -3.38 26.79
CA THR A 32 9.94 -3.89 26.07
C THR A 32 9.75 -3.21 24.72
N ILE A 33 9.88 -1.88 24.65
CA ILE A 33 9.80 -1.10 23.40
C ILE A 33 10.94 -1.51 22.46
N PHE A 34 12.17 -1.60 22.96
CA PHE A 34 13.33 -2.01 22.18
C PHE A 34 13.17 -3.42 21.62
N LYS A 35 12.72 -4.38 22.43
CA LYS A 35 12.37 -5.74 21.96
C LYS A 35 11.28 -5.72 20.91
N LYS A 36 10.21 -4.92 21.08
CA LYS A 36 9.14 -4.77 20.08
C LYS A 36 9.67 -4.18 18.76
N CYS A 37 10.54 -3.18 18.82
CA CYS A 37 11.18 -2.62 17.63
C CYS A 37 12.05 -3.65 16.91
N LEU A 38 12.81 -4.46 17.65
CA LEU A 38 13.62 -5.54 17.07
C LEU A 38 12.77 -6.64 16.42
N MET A 39 11.59 -6.95 16.96
CA MET A 39 10.66 -7.91 16.35
C MET A 39 10.22 -7.50 14.94
N LEU A 40 10.25 -6.21 14.60
CA LEU A 40 9.92 -5.75 13.25
C LEU A 40 10.87 -6.35 12.20
N PHE A 41 12.12 -6.58 12.56
CA PHE A 41 13.18 -7.06 11.68
C PHE A 41 13.39 -8.58 11.74
N THR A 42 12.56 -9.31 12.48
CA THR A 42 12.62 -10.78 12.52
C THR A 42 11.73 -11.39 11.46
N SER A 43 12.14 -12.55 10.94
CA SER A 43 11.36 -13.28 9.95
C SER A 43 10.02 -13.74 10.50
N ILE A 44 9.07 -13.92 9.59
CA ILE A 44 7.78 -14.55 9.84
C ILE A 44 7.46 -15.45 8.65
N GLU A 45 7.05 -16.67 8.94
CA GLU A 45 6.66 -17.65 7.94
C GLU A 45 5.18 -18.01 8.14
N THR A 46 4.46 -18.12 7.03
CA THR A 46 3.16 -18.79 6.96
C THR A 46 3.36 -20.11 6.20
N GLU A 47 2.30 -20.91 6.05
CA GLU A 47 2.36 -22.13 5.23
C GLU A 47 2.83 -21.85 3.79
N LYS A 48 2.51 -20.66 3.24
CA LYS A 48 2.73 -20.33 1.84
C LYS A 48 3.84 -19.30 1.59
N LEU A 49 4.18 -18.48 2.58
CA LEU A 49 5.05 -17.32 2.40
C LEU A 49 6.13 -17.26 3.49
N LYS A 50 7.35 -16.96 3.07
CA LYS A 50 8.47 -16.68 3.97
C LYS A 50 8.86 -15.22 3.83
N MET A 51 8.66 -14.44 4.88
CA MET A 51 8.94 -13.01 4.89
C MET A 51 10.13 -12.75 5.80
N ARG A 52 11.16 -12.09 5.26
CA ARG A 52 12.41 -11.82 6.00
C ARG A 52 12.25 -10.87 7.18
N ASN A 53 11.19 -10.07 7.19
CA ASN A 53 10.84 -9.15 8.26
C ASN A 53 9.31 -8.89 8.27
N ARG A 54 8.84 -8.09 9.23
CA ARG A 54 7.41 -7.74 9.40
C ARG A 54 7.06 -6.37 8.80
N ILE A 55 7.90 -5.86 7.89
CA ILE A 55 7.72 -4.58 7.22
C ILE A 55 7.00 -4.84 5.90
N VAL A 56 5.74 -4.44 5.85
CA VAL A 56 4.89 -4.57 4.68
C VAL A 56 4.71 -3.21 4.03
N ARG A 57 5.07 -3.09 2.76
CA ARG A 57 4.65 -1.97 1.93
C ARG A 57 3.17 -2.17 1.57
N SER A 58 2.32 -1.26 2.03
CA SER A 58 0.88 -1.27 1.75
C SER A 58 0.58 -1.10 0.26
N ALA A 59 -0.59 -1.55 -0.17
CA ALA A 59 -1.07 -1.37 -1.54
C ALA A 59 -1.29 0.12 -1.82
N THR A 60 -0.52 0.71 -2.73
CA THR A 60 -0.61 2.15 -3.02
C THR A 60 -0.46 2.37 -4.50
N ALA A 61 -1.43 3.05 -5.09
CA ALA A 61 -1.44 3.37 -6.49
C ALA A 61 -0.19 4.15 -6.92
N GLU A 62 0.52 3.63 -7.91
CA GLU A 62 1.75 4.22 -8.42
C GLU A 62 1.44 5.19 -9.56
N SER A 63 0.38 4.92 -10.34
CA SER A 63 0.04 5.67 -11.56
C SER A 63 1.22 5.77 -12.55
N MET A 64 2.04 4.72 -12.63
CA MET A 64 3.27 4.66 -13.43
C MET A 64 3.18 3.72 -14.63
N ALA A 65 2.12 2.94 -14.79
CA ALA A 65 1.92 2.11 -15.98
C ALA A 65 1.73 2.97 -17.25
N THR A 66 1.81 2.33 -18.42
CA THR A 66 1.40 2.96 -19.68
C THR A 66 -0.12 3.15 -19.71
N LYS A 67 -0.61 3.89 -20.72
CA LYS A 67 -2.06 4.07 -20.92
C LYS A 67 -2.78 2.77 -21.19
N GLU A 68 -2.08 1.76 -21.69
CA GLU A 68 -2.59 0.43 -21.99
C GLU A 68 -2.43 -0.54 -20.81
N GLY A 69 -1.88 -0.07 -19.67
CA GLY A 69 -1.72 -0.88 -18.46
C GLY A 69 -0.40 -1.65 -18.37
N PHE A 70 0.53 -1.43 -19.30
CA PHE A 70 1.82 -2.13 -19.28
C PHE A 70 2.76 -1.58 -18.20
N VAL A 71 3.55 -2.50 -17.62
CA VAL A 71 4.65 -2.16 -16.71
C VAL A 71 5.69 -1.32 -17.44
N THR A 72 6.14 -0.25 -16.79
CA THR A 72 7.21 0.64 -17.27
C THR A 72 8.50 0.45 -16.46
N ASP A 73 9.62 0.92 -16.99
CA ASP A 73 10.90 0.90 -16.27
C ASP A 73 10.86 1.72 -14.97
N GLU A 74 10.14 2.84 -14.97
CA GLU A 74 9.90 3.67 -13.79
C GLU A 74 9.21 2.89 -12.66
N LEU A 75 8.20 2.09 -13.03
CA LEU A 75 7.48 1.25 -12.06
C LEU A 75 8.39 0.15 -11.49
N ILE A 76 9.22 -0.46 -12.31
CA ILE A 76 10.19 -1.47 -11.85
C ILE A 76 11.19 -0.84 -10.87
N GLU A 77 11.72 0.33 -11.20
CA GLU A 77 12.70 1.03 -10.37
C GLU A 77 12.10 1.48 -9.04
N LEU A 78 10.82 1.87 -9.00
CA LEU A 78 10.10 2.13 -7.75
C LEU A 78 10.09 0.89 -6.85
N TYR A 79 9.72 -0.27 -7.39
CA TYR A 79 9.66 -1.50 -6.59
C TYR A 79 11.03 -1.99 -6.13
N LYS A 80 12.08 -1.83 -6.95
CA LYS A 80 13.46 -2.10 -6.54
C LYS A 80 13.86 -1.26 -5.32
N LYS A 81 13.64 0.05 -5.39
CA LYS A 81 13.92 0.97 -4.26
C LYS A 81 13.17 0.60 -2.99
N LEU A 82 11.92 0.15 -3.12
CA LEU A 82 11.12 -0.30 -1.97
C LEU A 82 11.70 -1.57 -1.32
N ALA A 83 12.16 -2.51 -2.14
CA ALA A 83 12.78 -3.75 -1.67
C ALA A 83 14.15 -3.49 -1.02
N GLU A 84 15.01 -2.71 -1.68
CA GLU A 84 16.30 -2.24 -1.16
C GLU A 84 16.13 -1.42 0.14
N GLY A 85 15.03 -0.67 0.24
CA GLY A 85 14.64 0.10 1.42
C GLY A 85 14.25 -0.76 2.63
N GLY A 86 14.24 -2.09 2.51
CA GLY A 86 14.05 -3.01 3.63
C GLY A 86 12.64 -3.57 3.77
N ALA A 87 11.73 -3.33 2.81
CA ALA A 87 10.43 -4.00 2.81
C ALA A 87 10.62 -5.51 2.63
N GLY A 88 10.13 -6.32 3.57
CA GLY A 88 10.12 -7.78 3.45
C GLY A 88 8.92 -8.30 2.64
N THR A 89 7.88 -7.47 2.49
CA THR A 89 6.71 -7.76 1.66
C THR A 89 6.21 -6.51 0.99
N ILE A 90 5.83 -6.62 -0.27
CA ILE A 90 5.24 -5.56 -1.06
C ILE A 90 3.88 -6.03 -1.55
N ILE A 91 2.83 -5.33 -1.12
CA ILE A 91 1.54 -5.40 -1.80
C ILE A 91 1.58 -4.38 -2.92
N THR A 92 1.37 -4.81 -4.16
CA THR A 92 1.39 -3.91 -5.31
C THR A 92 0.28 -2.88 -5.20
N GLY A 93 0.40 -1.75 -5.90
CA GLY A 93 -0.77 -0.96 -6.24
C GLY A 93 -1.81 -1.82 -6.98
N TYR A 94 -3.06 -1.38 -6.92
CA TYR A 94 -4.16 -2.13 -7.50
C TYR A 94 -3.96 -2.33 -9.00
N MET A 95 -4.22 -3.56 -9.45
CA MET A 95 -4.16 -3.97 -10.85
C MET A 95 -5.58 -4.24 -11.34
N PHE A 96 -5.94 -3.70 -12.49
CA PHE A 96 -7.30 -3.88 -13.00
C PHE A 96 -7.48 -5.28 -13.56
N VAL A 97 -8.55 -5.95 -13.14
CA VAL A 97 -8.93 -7.30 -13.63
C VAL A 97 -9.73 -7.24 -14.93
N SER A 98 -10.29 -6.08 -15.26
CA SER A 98 -11.01 -5.81 -16.50
C SER A 98 -10.91 -4.33 -16.87
N GLU A 99 -11.04 -4.00 -18.15
CA GLU A 99 -10.91 -2.62 -18.64
C GLU A 99 -11.99 -1.69 -18.06
N ASP A 100 -13.22 -2.17 -17.87
CA ASP A 100 -14.33 -1.43 -17.24
C ASP A 100 -14.19 -1.29 -15.71
N GLY A 101 -13.23 -1.99 -15.11
CA GLY A 101 -12.87 -1.89 -13.70
C GLY A 101 -11.71 -0.94 -13.41
N ARG A 102 -11.24 -0.17 -14.39
CA ARG A 102 -9.99 0.57 -14.26
C ARG A 102 -10.16 1.95 -13.62
N ALA A 103 -9.50 2.15 -12.47
CA ALA A 103 -9.59 3.36 -11.65
C ALA A 103 -8.85 4.58 -12.24
N SER A 104 -7.77 4.37 -13.01
CA SER A 104 -6.96 5.47 -13.56
C SER A 104 -6.27 5.09 -14.88
N TYR A 105 -5.98 6.09 -15.70
CA TYR A 105 -5.30 5.93 -17.01
C TYR A 105 -3.92 5.27 -16.91
N ARG A 106 -3.26 5.30 -15.76
CA ARG A 106 -1.92 4.71 -15.55
C ARG A 106 -1.92 3.63 -14.47
N MET A 107 -3.08 3.02 -14.24
CA MET A 107 -3.24 1.80 -13.44
C MET A 107 -2.63 0.62 -14.21
N THR A 108 -1.91 -0.26 -13.50
CA THR A 108 -1.31 -1.48 -14.06
C THR A 108 -2.39 -2.51 -14.40
N GLY A 109 -2.25 -3.20 -15.52
CA GLY A 109 -3.17 -4.24 -15.95
C GLY A 109 -2.73 -5.63 -15.53
N ILE A 110 -3.71 -6.48 -15.19
CA ILE A 110 -3.53 -7.94 -15.05
C ILE A 110 -4.65 -8.71 -15.77
N SER A 111 -5.48 -8.01 -16.55
CA SER A 111 -6.71 -8.53 -17.16
C SER A 111 -6.52 -9.37 -18.43
N ASP A 112 -5.29 -9.51 -18.93
CA ASP A 112 -5.00 -10.05 -20.27
C ASP A 112 -3.55 -10.57 -20.32
N GLU A 113 -3.32 -11.66 -21.07
CA GLU A 113 -2.00 -12.28 -21.26
C GLU A 113 -0.93 -11.27 -21.71
N LYS A 114 -1.31 -10.23 -22.46
CA LYS A 114 -0.40 -9.17 -22.90
C LYS A 114 0.34 -8.50 -21.73
N HIS A 115 -0.26 -8.46 -20.54
CA HIS A 115 0.34 -7.84 -19.35
C HIS A 115 1.36 -8.74 -18.65
N VAL A 116 1.24 -10.06 -18.81
CA VAL A 116 1.99 -11.07 -18.03
C VAL A 116 3.50 -10.91 -18.20
N ASN A 117 3.96 -10.63 -19.42
CA ASN A 117 5.40 -10.47 -19.69
C ASN A 117 5.99 -9.27 -18.93
N GLY A 118 5.26 -8.15 -18.86
CA GLY A 118 5.67 -6.98 -18.09
C GLY A 118 5.69 -7.24 -16.59
N LEU A 119 4.67 -7.93 -16.06
CA LEU A 119 4.58 -8.30 -14.65
C LEU A 119 5.69 -9.29 -14.25
N ARG A 120 5.96 -10.30 -15.09
CA ARG A 120 7.06 -11.25 -14.88
C ARG A 120 8.41 -10.54 -14.86
N ARG A 121 8.61 -9.58 -15.76
CA ARG A 121 9.82 -8.75 -15.78
C ARG A 121 9.94 -7.94 -14.49
N LEU A 122 8.87 -7.28 -14.04
CA LEU A 122 8.87 -6.51 -12.78
C LEU A 122 9.33 -7.37 -11.61
N VAL A 123 8.67 -8.50 -11.38
CA VAL A 123 9.01 -9.40 -10.27
C VAL A 123 10.44 -9.93 -10.42
N GLY A 124 10.84 -10.31 -11.64
CA GLY A 124 12.17 -10.81 -11.93
C GLY A 124 13.29 -9.81 -11.63
N GLU A 125 13.15 -8.56 -12.08
CA GLU A 125 14.15 -7.51 -11.82
C GLU A 125 14.26 -7.17 -10.34
N VAL A 126 13.13 -7.12 -9.61
CA VAL A 126 13.15 -6.84 -8.17
C VAL A 126 13.77 -8.00 -7.39
N LYS A 127 13.46 -9.24 -7.75
CA LYS A 127 14.04 -10.44 -7.12
C LYS A 127 15.54 -10.60 -7.35
N ARG A 128 16.11 -9.94 -8.36
CA ARG A 128 17.57 -9.90 -8.55
C ARG A 128 18.28 -9.04 -7.51
N VAL A 129 17.58 -8.09 -6.89
CA VAL A 129 18.18 -7.18 -5.89
C VAL A 129 17.81 -7.55 -4.45
N ASP A 130 16.63 -8.12 -4.19
CA ASP A 130 16.18 -8.55 -2.86
C ASP A 130 15.13 -9.67 -2.97
N ASP A 131 15.12 -10.63 -2.04
CA ASP A 131 14.12 -11.71 -1.99
C ASP A 131 12.80 -11.26 -1.33
N VAL A 132 12.30 -10.10 -1.77
CA VAL A 132 11.04 -9.53 -1.27
C VAL A 132 9.84 -10.35 -1.75
N VAL A 133 8.88 -10.56 -0.84
CA VAL A 133 7.61 -11.19 -1.19
C VAL A 133 6.69 -10.20 -1.89
N PHE A 134 6.16 -10.58 -3.05
CA PHE A 134 5.13 -9.81 -3.75
C PHE A 134 3.74 -10.40 -3.48
N ILE A 135 2.76 -9.51 -3.26
CA ILE A 135 1.34 -9.82 -3.22
C ILE A 135 0.65 -8.87 -4.22
N ALA A 136 0.02 -9.42 -5.26
CA ALA A 136 -0.73 -8.61 -6.21
C ALA A 136 -2.07 -8.18 -5.59
N GLN A 137 -2.33 -6.87 -5.56
CA GLN A 137 -3.68 -6.36 -5.29
C GLN A 137 -4.45 -6.33 -6.60
N ILE A 138 -5.37 -7.27 -6.80
CA ILE A 138 -6.29 -7.25 -7.95
C ILE A 138 -7.56 -6.47 -7.59
N ALA A 139 -8.10 -5.68 -8.52
CA ALA A 139 -9.20 -4.77 -8.25
C ALA A 139 -10.10 -4.50 -9.46
N HIS A 140 -11.35 -4.16 -9.15
CA HIS A 140 -12.32 -3.57 -10.07
C HIS A 140 -12.92 -2.32 -9.39
N ALA A 141 -12.74 -1.14 -9.98
CA ALA A 141 -13.09 0.14 -9.37
C ALA A 141 -14.61 0.41 -9.34
N GLY A 142 -15.39 -0.32 -10.13
CA GLY A 142 -16.84 -0.23 -10.16
C GLY A 142 -17.30 1.20 -10.47
N ARG A 143 -18.10 1.81 -9.59
CA ARG A 143 -18.58 3.18 -9.78
C ARG A 143 -17.48 4.25 -9.77
N GLN A 144 -16.27 3.92 -9.31
CA GLN A 144 -15.12 4.85 -9.30
C GLN A 144 -14.24 4.71 -10.54
N THR A 145 -14.66 3.91 -11.54
CA THR A 145 -14.04 3.91 -12.88
C THR A 145 -14.31 5.25 -13.57
N ILE A 146 -13.25 5.98 -13.90
CA ILE A 146 -13.35 7.30 -14.59
C ILE A 146 -13.13 7.22 -16.11
N LEU A 147 -12.92 6.00 -16.64
CA LEU A 147 -12.57 5.75 -18.04
C LEU A 147 -13.79 5.44 -18.93
N GLY A 148 -14.99 5.60 -18.39
CA GLY A 148 -16.26 5.24 -19.05
C GLY A 148 -16.70 3.81 -18.72
N ASN A 149 -17.97 3.51 -19.00
CA ASN A 149 -18.58 2.19 -18.78
C ASN A 149 -18.53 1.67 -17.33
N ALA A 150 -18.52 2.58 -16.36
CA ALA A 150 -18.57 2.20 -14.94
C ALA A 150 -19.84 1.38 -14.65
N ILE A 151 -19.65 0.28 -13.93
CA ILE A 151 -20.73 -0.60 -13.47
C ILE A 151 -20.74 -0.68 -11.95
N ALA A 152 -21.93 -0.83 -11.38
CA ALA A 152 -22.12 -0.91 -9.93
C ALA A 152 -23.38 -1.70 -9.56
N PRO A 153 -23.56 -2.08 -8.29
CA PRO A 153 -24.79 -2.74 -7.83
C PRO A 153 -26.07 -1.92 -8.04
N SER A 154 -25.96 -0.60 -8.22
CA SER A 154 -27.09 0.30 -8.49
C SER A 154 -26.61 1.52 -9.27
N ALA A 155 -27.51 2.13 -10.06
CA ALA A 155 -27.26 3.36 -10.81
C ALA A 155 -27.26 4.59 -9.89
N VAL A 156 -26.27 4.68 -9.01
CA VAL A 156 -26.10 5.80 -8.06
C VAL A 156 -24.82 6.54 -8.39
N LYS A 157 -24.97 7.82 -8.75
CA LYS A 157 -23.86 8.72 -9.03
C LYS A 157 -22.86 8.76 -7.89
N ASP A 158 -21.59 8.52 -8.21
CA ASP A 158 -20.51 8.58 -7.24
C ASP A 158 -20.20 10.05 -6.89
N PRO A 159 -20.24 10.45 -5.61
CA PRO A 159 -20.05 11.85 -5.22
C PRO A 159 -18.61 12.34 -5.37
N TYR A 160 -17.64 11.42 -5.47
CA TYR A 160 -16.22 11.76 -5.57
C TYR A 160 -15.81 11.99 -7.03
N THR A 161 -16.17 11.07 -7.92
CA THR A 161 -15.82 11.11 -9.34
C THR A 161 -16.87 11.83 -10.19
N GLY A 162 -18.10 11.94 -9.71
CA GLY A 162 -19.24 12.43 -10.48
C GLY A 162 -19.73 11.46 -11.56
N VAL A 163 -19.18 10.24 -11.63
CA VAL A 163 -19.59 9.23 -12.60
C VAL A 163 -20.91 8.62 -12.16
N GLU A 164 -21.86 8.51 -13.09
CA GLU A 164 -23.07 7.72 -12.90
C GLU A 164 -22.88 6.34 -13.54
N PRO A 165 -22.81 5.26 -12.73
CA PRO A 165 -22.59 3.93 -13.25
C PRO A 165 -23.88 3.34 -13.81
N ARG A 166 -23.73 2.36 -14.71
CA ARG A 166 -24.83 1.46 -15.06
C ARG A 166 -25.02 0.41 -13.95
N GLU A 167 -26.27 0.09 -13.64
CA GLU A 167 -26.58 -1.03 -12.76
C GLU A 167 -26.15 -2.36 -13.40
N MET A 168 -25.49 -3.22 -12.62
CA MET A 168 -25.02 -4.53 -13.05
C MET A 168 -26.19 -5.49 -13.30
N THR A 169 -26.12 -6.17 -14.43
CA THR A 169 -26.91 -7.37 -14.70
C THR A 169 -26.29 -8.60 -14.01
N LYS A 170 -26.97 -9.74 -14.01
CA LYS A 170 -26.37 -10.98 -13.49
C LYS A 170 -25.18 -11.41 -14.35
N GLU A 171 -25.28 -11.20 -15.65
CA GLU A 171 -24.23 -11.48 -16.63
C GLU A 171 -22.99 -10.61 -16.37
N ASP A 172 -23.17 -9.36 -15.95
CA ASP A 172 -22.04 -8.51 -15.53
C ASP A 172 -21.37 -9.06 -14.27
N ILE A 173 -22.14 -9.56 -13.30
CA ILE A 173 -21.60 -10.12 -12.06
C ILE A 173 -20.77 -11.37 -12.37
N GLU A 174 -21.30 -12.30 -13.16
CA GLU A 174 -20.57 -13.51 -13.57
C GLU A 174 -19.29 -13.16 -14.34
N ARG A 175 -19.36 -12.23 -15.30
CA ARG A 175 -18.18 -11.77 -16.03
C ARG A 175 -17.12 -11.17 -15.11
N VAL A 176 -17.51 -10.38 -14.10
CA VAL A 176 -16.55 -9.80 -13.15
C VAL A 176 -15.97 -10.89 -12.25
N ILE A 177 -16.76 -11.87 -11.81
CA ILE A 177 -16.25 -13.04 -11.08
C ILE A 177 -15.20 -13.76 -11.91
N ASP A 178 -15.49 -14.04 -13.18
CA ASP A 178 -14.56 -14.65 -14.12
C ASP A 178 -13.30 -13.80 -14.29
N ALA A 179 -13.43 -12.48 -14.39
CA ALA A 179 -12.28 -11.58 -14.48
C ALA A 179 -11.37 -11.67 -13.23
N PHE A 180 -11.92 -11.79 -12.03
CA PHE A 180 -11.15 -12.02 -10.81
C PHE A 180 -10.53 -13.42 -10.74
N ALA A 181 -11.17 -14.44 -11.32
CA ALA A 181 -10.67 -15.81 -11.33
C ALA A 181 -9.60 -16.05 -12.39
N CYS A 182 -9.75 -15.42 -13.56
CA CYS A 182 -8.93 -15.62 -14.75
C CYS A 182 -7.89 -14.52 -14.98
N CYS A 183 -7.71 -13.56 -14.05
CA CYS A 183 -6.66 -12.56 -14.16
C CYS A 183 -5.27 -13.17 -13.96
N LEU A 184 -4.76 -13.93 -14.93
CA LEU A 184 -3.40 -14.48 -15.04
C LEU A 184 -3.15 -15.07 -16.44
#